data_AF-A0A7D9M3P2-F1
#
_entry.id   AF-A0A7D9M3P2-F1
#
_cell.length_a   1.000
_cell.length_b   1.000
_cell.length_c   1.000
_cell.angle_alpha   90.00
_cell.angle_beta   90.00
_cell.angle_gamma   90.00
#
_symmetry.space_group_name_H-M   'P 1'
#
loop_
_entity.id
_entity.type
_entity.pdbx_description
1 polymer ?
#
loop_
_entity_poly.entity_id
_entity_poly.type
_entity_poly.pdbx_seq_one_letter_code
_entity_poly.pdbx_strand_id
1 'polypeptide(L)'
;MFASFALFVVFLGSATGAEDCNPKAVIKTWQTHSPCARREGLGVRIGHGYNINLPHANGDFAVLGIDPIDIRKGVIMQGPGECHCTQSFCLTPEQSERLFQINVDRAQKQILSLIRSISSPMPCCDIQNSLTALTFTFGIDFIKRVPDALSHINNGQWQKLGTALLMQNWCTVTDHCSPLAERIMNGCSDVADNLGCSPPTPKACDPAGQYCCAANNTCCRYSVSQSIRNQAYWCCPLNGAVCCLSSNSCCPKQYPVCCGNTNSCCLVKYPVCCFPGTSQAYCCAASSPVCLGARHCGSLDPNVKPVLGKVNKANQHQPEIVH
;
A
#
# COMPACT_ATOMS: atom_id res chain seq x y z
N MET A 1 -20.52 6.61 -69.60
CA MET A 1 -19.37 5.96 -68.92
C MET A 1 -18.66 7.01 -68.07
N PHE A 2 -19.01 7.13 -66.80
CA PHE A 2 -18.20 7.87 -65.82
C PHE A 2 -18.18 7.00 -64.56
N ALA A 3 -17.06 6.31 -64.34
CA ALA A 3 -16.85 5.48 -63.17
C ALA A 3 -16.30 6.38 -62.04
N SER A 4 -17.10 6.53 -61.00
CA SER A 4 -16.75 7.26 -59.78
C SER A 4 -15.80 6.39 -58.94
N PHE A 5 -14.56 6.83 -58.76
CA PHE A 5 -13.62 6.23 -57.82
C PHE A 5 -14.02 6.66 -56.40
N ALA A 6 -14.58 5.72 -55.62
CA ALA A 6 -14.78 5.90 -54.19
C ALA A 6 -13.44 5.67 -53.47
N LEU A 7 -12.88 6.74 -52.93
CA LEU A 7 -11.69 6.73 -52.08
C LEU A 7 -12.06 6.08 -50.73
N PHE A 8 -11.67 4.82 -50.54
CA PHE A 8 -11.76 4.16 -49.23
C PHE A 8 -10.69 4.77 -48.30
N VAL A 9 -11.09 5.70 -47.44
CA VAL A 9 -10.28 6.15 -46.32
C VAL A 9 -10.24 5.02 -45.30
N VAL A 10 -9.13 4.27 -45.30
CA VAL A 10 -8.80 3.34 -44.22
C VAL A 10 -8.50 4.17 -42.98
N PHE A 11 -9.47 4.29 -42.08
CA PHE A 11 -9.22 4.70 -40.71
C PHE A 11 -8.32 3.63 -40.07
N LEU A 12 -7.01 3.90 -40.04
CA LEU A 12 -6.09 3.27 -39.10
C LEU A 12 -6.52 3.73 -37.70
N GLY A 13 -7.47 3.01 -37.11
CA GLY A 13 -7.76 3.11 -35.69
C GLY A 13 -6.47 2.85 -34.95
N SER A 14 -5.92 3.90 -34.34
CA SER A 14 -4.82 3.78 -33.40
C SER A 14 -5.34 2.96 -32.24
N ALA A 15 -5.04 1.66 -32.24
CA ALA A 15 -5.24 0.82 -31.07
C ALA A 15 -4.27 1.31 -29.99
N THR A 16 -4.68 2.31 -29.22
CA THR A 16 -4.13 2.51 -27.88
C THR A 16 -4.54 1.28 -27.09
N GLY A 17 -3.68 0.25 -27.07
CA GLY A 17 -3.88 -0.95 -26.28
C GLY A 17 -3.95 -0.56 -24.81
N ALA A 18 -5.16 -0.41 -24.27
CA ALA A 18 -5.36 -0.52 -22.85
C ALA A 18 -5.02 -1.97 -22.49
N GLU A 19 -3.88 -2.18 -21.86
CA GLU A 19 -3.49 -3.48 -21.35
C GLU A 19 -4.52 -3.89 -20.28
N ASP A 20 -5.30 -4.95 -20.55
CA ASP A 20 -6.32 -5.41 -19.61
C ASP A 20 -5.65 -5.94 -18.33
N CYS A 21 -6.01 -5.37 -17.18
CA CYS A 21 -5.42 -5.75 -15.91
C CYS A 21 -5.71 -7.22 -15.56
N ASN A 22 -4.67 -7.99 -15.23
CA ASN A 22 -4.75 -9.41 -14.90
C ASN A 22 -4.51 -9.71 -13.40
N PRO A 23 -5.55 -9.67 -12.55
CA PRO A 23 -5.41 -9.94 -11.11
C PRO A 23 -5.14 -11.42 -10.79
N LYS A 24 -5.42 -12.35 -11.70
CA LYS A 24 -5.31 -13.80 -11.45
C LYS A 24 -3.88 -14.21 -11.13
N ALA A 25 -2.92 -13.69 -11.89
CA ALA A 25 -1.50 -13.99 -11.70
C ALA A 25 -1.04 -13.56 -10.31
N VAL A 26 -1.40 -12.32 -9.91
CA VAL A 26 -1.12 -11.80 -8.57
C VAL A 26 -1.72 -12.75 -7.53
N ILE A 27 -3.01 -13.04 -7.59
CA ILE A 27 -3.67 -13.86 -6.56
C ILE A 27 -3.04 -15.27 -6.46
N LYS A 28 -2.74 -15.93 -7.58
CA LYS A 28 -2.11 -17.26 -7.58
C LYS A 28 -0.70 -17.27 -6.97
N THR A 29 0.02 -16.14 -6.96
CA THR A 29 1.33 -16.04 -6.31
C THR A 29 1.26 -16.08 -4.78
N TRP A 30 0.17 -15.59 -4.17
CA TRP A 30 0.08 -15.41 -2.70
C TRP A 30 -0.95 -16.31 -2.02
N GLN A 31 -1.74 -17.05 -2.79
CA GLN A 31 -2.73 -17.97 -2.23
C GLN A 31 -2.20 -19.40 -2.29
N THR A 32 -2.29 -20.07 -1.14
CA THR A 32 -2.13 -21.52 -1.04
C THR A 32 -3.21 -22.18 -1.89
N HIS A 33 -2.79 -23.13 -2.73
CA HIS A 33 -3.71 -24.01 -3.42
C HIS A 33 -3.94 -25.26 -2.55
N SER A 34 -5.18 -25.54 -2.20
CA SER A 34 -5.55 -26.77 -1.50
C SER A 34 -6.92 -27.28 -1.94
N PRO A 35 -7.05 -28.54 -2.39
CA PRO A 35 -8.36 -29.06 -2.80
C PRO A 35 -9.35 -29.20 -1.63
N CYS A 36 -8.88 -29.30 -0.38
CA CYS A 36 -9.69 -29.42 0.82
C CYS A 36 -9.73 -28.14 1.66
N ALA A 37 -10.75 -28.00 2.52
CA ALA A 37 -10.87 -26.87 3.42
C ALA A 37 -9.78 -26.91 4.51
N ARG A 38 -9.06 -25.80 4.69
CA ARG A 38 -7.97 -25.66 5.65
C ARG A 38 -8.15 -24.46 6.56
N ARG A 39 -7.84 -24.62 7.84
CA ARG A 39 -7.72 -23.50 8.76
C ARG A 39 -6.35 -22.86 8.61
N GLU A 40 -6.37 -21.58 8.27
CA GLU A 40 -5.21 -20.70 8.16
C GLU A 40 -5.39 -19.49 9.09
N GLY A 41 -4.33 -18.69 9.27
CA GLY A 41 -4.35 -17.53 10.16
C GLY A 41 -5.44 -16.48 9.83
N LEU A 42 -5.94 -16.48 8.59
CA LEU A 42 -6.94 -15.54 8.09
C LEU A 42 -8.35 -16.13 7.94
N GLY A 43 -8.57 -17.38 8.36
CA GLY A 43 -9.87 -18.05 8.25
C GLY A 43 -9.76 -19.46 7.69
N VAL A 44 -10.87 -19.96 7.13
CA VAL A 44 -10.90 -21.28 6.50
C VAL A 44 -10.89 -21.09 4.98
N ARG A 45 -9.93 -21.74 4.31
CA ARG A 45 -9.70 -21.59 2.87
C ARG A 45 -9.79 -22.91 2.11
N ILE A 46 -10.17 -22.83 0.84
CA ILE A 46 -10.23 -23.97 -0.08
C ILE A 46 -9.90 -23.54 -1.51
N GLY A 47 -9.50 -24.47 -2.37
CA GLY A 47 -9.08 -24.21 -3.74
C GLY A 47 -7.88 -23.27 -3.78
N HIS A 48 -7.93 -22.25 -4.64
CA HIS A 48 -6.93 -21.18 -4.72
C HIS A 48 -7.15 -20.11 -3.63
N GLY A 49 -7.12 -20.51 -2.36
CA GLY A 49 -7.23 -19.60 -1.21
C GLY A 49 -8.60 -18.94 -1.02
N TYR A 50 -9.67 -19.53 -1.57
CA TYR A 50 -11.04 -19.03 -1.43
C TYR A 50 -11.49 -19.10 0.04
N ASN A 51 -11.87 -17.96 0.62
CA ASN A 51 -12.31 -17.89 2.00
C ASN A 51 -13.78 -18.32 2.14
N ILE A 52 -14.03 -19.48 2.75
CA ILE A 52 -15.37 -20.06 2.87
C ILE A 52 -16.29 -19.30 3.83
N ASN A 53 -15.74 -18.34 4.58
CA ASN A 53 -16.48 -17.48 5.51
C ASN A 53 -17.00 -16.20 4.85
N LEU A 54 -16.75 -16.00 3.55
CA LEU A 54 -17.32 -14.86 2.82
C LEU A 54 -18.86 -14.96 2.79
N PRO A 55 -19.60 -13.84 2.90
CA PRO A 55 -21.06 -13.85 2.97
C PRO A 55 -21.76 -14.55 1.79
N HIS A 56 -21.10 -14.59 0.63
CA HIS A 56 -21.62 -15.16 -0.61
C HIS A 56 -21.14 -16.60 -0.89
N ALA A 57 -20.38 -17.22 0.03
CA ALA A 57 -19.76 -18.52 -0.19
C ALA A 57 -20.75 -19.64 -0.51
N ASN A 58 -21.88 -19.69 0.19
CA ASN A 58 -22.91 -20.70 -0.07
C ASN A 58 -23.46 -20.61 -1.50
N GLY A 59 -23.64 -19.39 -2.03
CA GLY A 59 -24.10 -19.17 -3.40
C GLY A 59 -23.07 -19.62 -4.44
N ASP A 60 -21.78 -19.39 -4.17
CA ASP A 60 -20.70 -19.82 -5.05
C ASP A 60 -20.60 -21.34 -5.13
N PHE A 61 -20.71 -22.03 -3.99
CA PHE A 61 -20.72 -23.49 -3.97
C PHE A 61 -21.93 -24.08 -4.68
N ALA A 62 -23.11 -23.48 -4.51
CA ALA A 62 -24.32 -23.92 -5.22
C ALA A 62 -24.16 -23.84 -6.75
N VAL A 63 -23.49 -22.80 -7.28
CA VAL A 63 -23.18 -22.68 -8.73
C VAL A 63 -22.29 -23.81 -9.23
N LEU A 64 -21.49 -24.41 -8.35
CA LEU A 64 -20.62 -25.54 -8.65
C LEU A 64 -21.28 -26.90 -8.41
N GLY A 65 -22.57 -26.92 -8.04
CA GLY A 65 -23.28 -28.15 -7.66
C GLY A 65 -22.80 -28.74 -6.32
N ILE A 66 -22.23 -27.91 -5.44
CA ILE A 66 -21.72 -28.34 -4.13
C ILE A 66 -22.70 -27.90 -3.05
N ASP A 67 -23.14 -28.83 -2.20
CA ASP A 67 -23.90 -28.49 -1.00
C ASP A 67 -22.95 -27.84 0.03
N PRO A 68 -23.19 -26.58 0.46
CA PRO A 68 -22.36 -25.92 1.47
C PRO A 68 -22.27 -26.69 2.80
N ILE A 69 -23.26 -27.55 3.08
CA ILE A 69 -23.26 -28.43 4.24
C ILE A 69 -22.12 -29.45 4.17
N ASP A 70 -21.81 -29.98 2.99
CA ASP A 70 -20.76 -31.01 2.83
C ASP A 70 -19.38 -30.47 3.16
N ILE A 71 -19.12 -29.21 2.81
CA ILE A 71 -17.86 -28.51 3.13
C ILE A 71 -17.69 -28.35 4.65
N ARG A 72 -18.79 -28.13 5.38
CA ARG A 72 -18.77 -27.89 6.84
C ARG A 72 -18.87 -29.17 7.67
N LYS A 73 -19.43 -30.25 7.12
CA LYS A 73 -19.48 -31.58 7.76
C LYS A 73 -18.12 -32.29 7.73
N GLY A 74 -17.31 -32.04 6.71
CA GLY A 74 -15.97 -32.62 6.59
C GLY A 74 -14.97 -32.09 7.62
N VAL A 75 -13.91 -32.86 7.87
CA VAL A 75 -12.80 -32.42 8.73
C VAL A 75 -12.09 -31.22 8.08
N ILE A 76 -12.09 -30.07 8.76
CA ILE A 76 -11.27 -28.92 8.35
C ILE A 76 -9.83 -29.20 8.76
N MET A 77 -8.95 -29.31 7.77
CA MET A 77 -7.54 -29.65 7.97
C MET A 77 -6.80 -28.51 8.69
N GLN A 78 -5.79 -28.89 9.48
CA GLN A 78 -4.92 -27.96 10.20
C GLN A 78 -3.53 -27.92 9.53
N GLY A 79 -3.04 -26.73 9.20
CA GLY A 79 -1.68 -26.56 8.70
C GLY A 79 -1.43 -27.05 7.26
N PRO A 80 -0.15 -27.20 6.85
CA PRO A 80 0.22 -27.43 5.45
C PRO A 80 0.19 -28.88 4.95
N GLY A 81 -0.16 -29.88 5.78
CA GLY A 81 -0.14 -31.31 5.41
C GLY A 81 -1.08 -31.70 4.26
N GLU A 82 -0.97 -32.89 3.66
CA GLU A 82 -1.79 -33.30 2.50
C GLU A 82 -3.30 -33.40 2.79
N CYS A 83 -4.13 -33.28 1.75
CA CYS A 83 -5.58 -33.42 1.88
C CYS A 83 -5.99 -34.90 1.94
N HIS A 84 -6.72 -35.28 2.99
CA HIS A 84 -7.35 -36.61 3.09
C HIS A 84 -8.81 -36.54 2.66
N CYS A 85 -9.07 -36.68 1.36
CA CYS A 85 -10.39 -36.52 0.75
C CYS A 85 -11.43 -37.59 1.13
N THR A 86 -11.05 -38.58 1.92
CA THR A 86 -11.97 -39.55 2.53
C THR A 86 -12.59 -39.03 3.83
N GLN A 87 -11.94 -38.07 4.49
CA GLN A 87 -12.34 -37.48 5.78
C GLN A 87 -12.76 -36.01 5.65
N SER A 88 -12.28 -35.33 4.60
CA SER A 88 -12.64 -33.96 4.25
C SER A 88 -13.33 -33.94 2.90
N PHE A 89 -14.21 -32.95 2.71
CA PHE A 89 -14.62 -32.57 1.37
C PHE A 89 -13.42 -32.05 0.56
N CYS A 90 -13.34 -32.44 -0.71
CA CYS A 90 -12.33 -31.98 -1.66
C CYS A 90 -12.99 -31.51 -2.95
N LEU A 91 -12.55 -30.36 -3.45
CA LEU A 91 -12.90 -29.89 -4.79
C LEU A 91 -12.20 -30.73 -5.87
N THR A 92 -12.89 -30.98 -6.98
CA THR A 92 -12.20 -31.38 -8.21
C THR A 92 -11.34 -30.23 -8.75
N PRO A 93 -10.34 -30.50 -9.61
CA PRO A 93 -9.57 -29.43 -10.28
C PRO A 93 -10.46 -28.41 -11.01
N GLU A 94 -11.51 -28.88 -11.70
CA GLU A 94 -12.45 -28.02 -12.42
C GLU A 94 -13.27 -27.16 -11.47
N GLN A 95 -13.77 -27.73 -10.36
CA GLN A 95 -14.48 -26.97 -9.34
C GLN A 95 -13.57 -25.92 -8.68
N SER A 96 -12.30 -26.26 -8.43
CA SER A 96 -11.31 -25.37 -7.83
C SER A 96 -11.01 -24.16 -8.72
N GLU A 97 -10.75 -24.38 -10.02
CA GLU A 97 -10.49 -23.29 -10.96
C GLU A 97 -11.78 -22.47 -11.23
N ARG A 98 -12.95 -23.11 -11.28
CA ARG A 98 -14.21 -22.39 -11.46
C ARG A 98 -14.57 -21.53 -10.26
N LEU A 99 -14.36 -22.02 -9.04
CA LEU A 99 -14.52 -21.26 -7.80
C LEU A 99 -13.58 -20.05 -7.77
N PHE A 100 -12.32 -20.27 -8.14
CA PHE A 100 -11.32 -19.21 -8.25
C PHE A 100 -11.80 -18.12 -9.22
N GLN A 101 -12.24 -18.51 -10.42
CA GLN A 101 -12.72 -17.58 -11.43
C GLN A 101 -13.90 -16.73 -10.95
N ILE A 102 -14.92 -17.37 -10.35
CA ILE A 102 -16.10 -16.68 -9.81
C ILE A 102 -15.69 -15.60 -8.80
N ASN A 103 -14.76 -15.92 -7.90
CA ASN A 103 -14.36 -14.98 -6.86
C ASN A 103 -13.46 -13.85 -7.40
N VAL A 104 -12.58 -14.15 -8.35
CA VAL A 104 -11.79 -13.11 -9.04
C VAL A 104 -12.70 -12.12 -9.76
N ASP A 105 -13.66 -12.62 -10.54
CA ASP A 105 -14.57 -11.77 -11.32
C ASP A 105 -15.43 -10.90 -10.41
N ARG A 106 -15.90 -11.46 -9.28
CA ARG A 106 -16.60 -10.69 -8.25
C ARG A 106 -15.72 -9.60 -7.66
N ALA A 107 -14.53 -9.96 -7.19
CA ALA A 107 -13.62 -9.02 -6.53
C ALA A 107 -13.24 -7.87 -7.45
N GLN A 108 -12.91 -8.18 -8.71
CA GLN A 108 -12.58 -7.19 -9.73
C GLN A 108 -13.77 -6.28 -10.01
N LYS A 109 -14.98 -6.82 -10.18
CA LYS A 109 -16.20 -6.01 -10.38
C LYS A 109 -16.47 -5.06 -9.22
N GLN A 110 -16.31 -5.51 -7.98
CA GLN A 110 -16.50 -4.69 -6.79
C GLN A 110 -15.48 -3.55 -6.70
N ILE A 111 -14.21 -3.85 -6.97
CA ILE A 111 -13.12 -2.85 -6.98
C ILE A 111 -13.28 -1.84 -8.10
N LEU A 112 -13.55 -2.29 -9.33
CA LEU A 112 -13.72 -1.39 -10.45
C LEU A 112 -14.92 -0.46 -10.24
N SER A 113 -16.01 -0.95 -9.64
CA SER A 113 -17.15 -0.11 -9.28
C SER A 113 -16.76 0.95 -8.22
N LEU A 114 -16.00 0.55 -7.20
CA LEU A 114 -15.50 1.48 -6.18
C LEU A 114 -14.55 2.53 -6.76
N ILE A 115 -13.61 2.14 -7.62
CA ILE A 115 -12.61 3.05 -8.19
C ILE A 115 -13.28 4.01 -9.19
N ARG A 116 -14.12 3.50 -10.10
CA ARG A 116 -14.79 4.34 -11.11
C ARG A 116 -15.73 5.38 -10.51
N SER A 117 -16.36 5.07 -9.37
CA SER A 117 -17.29 6.00 -8.74
C SER A 117 -16.59 7.17 -8.06
N ILE A 118 -15.28 7.10 -7.83
CA ILE A 118 -14.62 8.03 -6.91
C ILE A 118 -13.20 8.45 -7.29
N SER A 119 -12.60 7.86 -8.33
CA SER A 119 -11.25 8.20 -8.79
C SER A 119 -11.23 8.45 -10.30
N SER A 120 -10.72 9.62 -10.69
CA SER A 120 -10.38 9.95 -12.08
C SER A 120 -9.06 10.74 -12.10
N PRO A 121 -8.02 10.30 -12.84
CA PRO A 121 -7.98 9.16 -13.76
C PRO A 121 -7.93 7.78 -13.08
N MET A 122 -8.26 6.73 -13.84
CA MET A 122 -8.21 5.33 -13.37
C MET A 122 -6.77 4.95 -12.96
N PRO A 123 -6.56 4.27 -11.82
CA PRO A 123 -5.24 3.76 -11.44
C PRO A 123 -4.75 2.69 -12.42
N CYS A 124 -3.44 2.51 -12.52
CA CYS A 124 -2.80 1.45 -13.29
C CYS A 124 -3.16 0.03 -12.81
N CYS A 125 -2.78 -0.94 -13.63
CA CYS A 125 -3.08 -2.35 -13.36
C CYS A 125 -2.43 -2.90 -12.09
N ASP A 126 -1.26 -2.43 -11.66
CA ASP A 126 -0.66 -2.92 -10.43
C ASP A 126 -1.52 -2.62 -9.20
N ILE A 127 -2.06 -1.41 -9.12
CA ILE A 127 -2.98 -1.00 -8.06
C ILE A 127 -4.31 -1.73 -8.20
N GLN A 128 -4.90 -1.77 -9.41
CA GLN A 128 -6.17 -2.48 -9.64
C GLN A 128 -6.06 -3.96 -9.27
N ASN A 129 -4.98 -4.63 -9.66
CA ASN A 129 -4.71 -6.03 -9.37
C ASN A 129 -4.51 -6.27 -7.87
N SER A 130 -3.78 -5.38 -7.18
CA SER A 130 -3.50 -5.53 -5.75
C SER A 130 -4.75 -5.26 -4.90
N LEU A 131 -5.56 -4.26 -5.24
CA LEU A 131 -6.85 -4.02 -4.60
C LEU A 131 -7.85 -5.16 -4.87
N THR A 132 -7.82 -5.73 -6.08
CA THR A 132 -8.61 -6.92 -6.42
C THR A 132 -8.16 -8.12 -5.60
N ALA A 133 -6.86 -8.33 -5.41
CA ALA A 133 -6.35 -9.41 -4.57
C ALA A 133 -6.78 -9.27 -3.11
N LEU A 134 -6.71 -8.06 -2.53
CA LEU A 134 -7.23 -7.80 -1.18
C LEU A 134 -8.73 -8.09 -1.07
N THR A 135 -9.50 -7.68 -2.09
CA THR A 135 -10.95 -7.92 -2.14
C THR A 135 -11.28 -9.39 -2.32
N PHE A 136 -10.49 -10.13 -3.10
CA PHE A 136 -10.61 -11.59 -3.24
C PHE A 136 -10.40 -12.29 -1.89
N THR A 137 -9.39 -11.85 -1.12
CA THR A 137 -9.02 -12.47 0.16
C THR A 137 -10.00 -12.13 1.29
N PHE A 138 -10.43 -10.87 1.39
CA PHE A 138 -11.13 -10.35 2.57
C PHE A 138 -12.53 -9.81 2.29
N GLY A 139 -12.92 -9.73 1.02
CA GLY A 139 -14.12 -9.03 0.59
C GLY A 139 -13.93 -7.50 0.56
N ILE A 140 -14.85 -6.82 -0.13
CA ILE A 140 -14.79 -5.35 -0.32
C ILE A 140 -14.91 -4.57 1.00
N ASP A 141 -15.61 -5.12 1.99
CA ASP A 141 -15.82 -4.46 3.27
C ASP A 141 -14.53 -4.34 4.09
N PHE A 142 -13.53 -5.17 3.82
CA PHE A 142 -12.20 -4.98 4.40
C PHE A 142 -11.63 -3.62 4.01
N ILE A 143 -11.63 -3.28 2.72
CA ILE A 143 -11.12 -1.99 2.23
C ILE A 143 -11.92 -0.84 2.85
N LYS A 144 -13.24 -0.97 2.95
CA LYS A 144 -14.09 0.07 3.56
C LYS A 144 -13.84 0.29 5.06
N ARG A 145 -13.34 -0.73 5.77
CA ARG A 145 -13.00 -0.63 7.20
C ARG A 145 -11.61 -0.08 7.47
N VAL A 146 -10.72 -0.10 6.48
CA VAL A 146 -9.40 0.52 6.61
C VAL A 146 -9.60 2.03 6.79
N PRO A 147 -9.07 2.64 7.87
CA PRO A 147 -9.21 4.08 8.12
C PRO A 147 -8.79 4.90 6.90
N ASP A 148 -9.65 5.85 6.51
CA ASP A 148 -9.44 6.78 5.40
C ASP A 148 -9.16 6.14 4.02
N ALA A 149 -9.30 4.82 3.86
CA ALA A 149 -8.93 4.13 2.62
C ALA A 149 -9.70 4.62 1.42
N LEU A 150 -11.00 4.90 1.57
CA LEU A 150 -11.79 5.47 0.47
C LEU A 150 -11.22 6.85 0.09
N SER A 151 -11.00 7.75 1.05
CA SER A 151 -10.38 9.05 0.80
C SER A 151 -9.03 8.91 0.09
N HIS A 152 -8.19 7.95 0.50
CA HIS A 152 -6.91 7.71 -0.15
C HIS A 152 -7.06 7.21 -1.59
N ILE A 153 -7.99 6.29 -1.86
CA ILE A 153 -8.29 5.81 -3.21
C ILE A 153 -8.78 6.98 -4.10
N ASN A 154 -9.69 7.80 -3.58
CA ASN A 154 -10.29 8.92 -4.32
C ASN A 154 -9.24 9.95 -4.74
N ASN A 155 -8.32 10.24 -3.83
CA ASN A 155 -7.28 11.25 -4.01
C ASN A 155 -5.98 10.68 -4.61
N GLY A 156 -5.95 9.42 -5.04
CA GLY A 156 -4.74 8.77 -5.58
C GLY A 156 -3.58 8.69 -4.57
N GLN A 157 -3.86 8.71 -3.27
CA GLN A 157 -2.87 8.69 -2.19
C GLN A 157 -2.43 7.25 -1.87
N TRP A 158 -1.89 6.57 -2.88
CA TRP A 158 -1.57 5.14 -2.82
C TRP A 158 -0.53 4.80 -1.74
N GLN A 159 0.44 5.70 -1.51
CA GLN A 159 1.40 5.55 -0.41
C GLN A 159 0.70 5.48 0.96
N LYS A 160 -0.24 6.39 1.22
CA LYS A 160 -1.00 6.41 2.49
C LYS A 160 -1.90 5.19 2.62
N LEU A 161 -2.53 4.76 1.52
CA LEU A 161 -3.34 3.54 1.50
C LEU A 161 -2.50 2.31 1.83
N GLY A 162 -1.33 2.16 1.20
CA GLY A 162 -0.40 1.07 1.48
C GLY A 162 0.05 1.06 2.94
N THR A 163 0.42 2.22 3.50
CA THR A 163 0.77 2.34 4.93
C THR A 163 -0.41 1.98 5.85
N ALA A 164 -1.61 2.45 5.56
CA ALA A 164 -2.81 2.14 6.34
C ALA A 164 -3.12 0.63 6.32
N LEU A 165 -2.88 -0.05 5.19
CA LEU A 165 -3.02 -1.49 5.05
C LEU A 165 -1.99 -2.26 5.89
N LEU A 166 -0.74 -1.79 5.97
CA LEU A 166 0.30 -2.40 6.81
C LEU A 166 -0.03 -2.35 8.32
N MET A 167 -0.81 -1.35 8.74
CA MET A 167 -1.21 -1.17 10.14
C MET A 167 -2.38 -2.07 10.56
N GLN A 168 -2.99 -2.80 9.64
CA GLN A 168 -4.13 -3.66 9.94
C GLN A 168 -3.69 -5.01 10.51
N ASN A 169 -4.52 -5.62 11.37
CA ASN A 169 -4.20 -6.88 12.05
C ASN A 169 -3.90 -8.07 11.12
N TRP A 170 -4.35 -8.06 9.86
CA TRP A 170 -3.96 -9.11 8.91
C TRP A 170 -2.44 -9.19 8.71
N CYS A 171 -1.72 -8.08 8.86
CA CYS A 171 -0.26 -8.01 8.77
C CYS A 171 0.46 -8.76 9.91
N THR A 172 -0.24 -9.15 10.97
CA THR A 172 0.34 -9.95 12.07
C THR A 172 0.15 -11.45 11.87
N VAL A 173 -0.60 -11.88 10.86
CA VAL A 173 -1.01 -13.28 10.66
C VAL A 173 -0.75 -13.80 9.24
N THR A 174 -0.21 -12.96 8.34
CA THR A 174 0.26 -13.40 7.02
C THR A 174 1.50 -12.63 6.56
N ASP A 175 2.45 -13.35 5.97
CA ASP A 175 3.63 -12.76 5.33
C ASP A 175 3.29 -12.10 3.98
N HIS A 176 2.09 -12.33 3.44
CA HIS A 176 1.61 -11.76 2.19
C HIS A 176 1.09 -10.32 2.34
N CYS A 177 1.06 -9.79 3.56
CA CYS A 177 0.61 -8.43 3.81
C CYS A 177 1.53 -7.37 3.21
N SER A 178 2.83 -7.47 3.51
CA SER A 178 3.82 -6.48 3.08
C SER A 178 3.89 -6.37 1.56
N PRO A 179 4.00 -7.46 0.77
CA PRO A 179 4.13 -7.35 -0.68
C PRO A 179 2.92 -6.71 -1.37
N LEU A 180 1.69 -7.00 -0.91
CA LEU A 180 0.48 -6.39 -1.48
C LEU A 180 0.34 -4.92 -1.09
N ALA A 181 0.62 -4.60 0.17
CA ALA A 181 0.59 -3.22 0.64
C ALA A 181 1.68 -2.36 -0.01
N GLU A 182 2.87 -2.92 -0.23
CA GLU A 182 3.99 -2.29 -0.93
C GLU A 182 3.68 -2.05 -2.41
N ARG A 183 3.06 -3.02 -3.11
CA ARG A 183 2.61 -2.81 -4.50
C ARG A 183 1.63 -1.65 -4.62
N ILE A 184 0.72 -1.51 -3.64
CA ILE A 184 -0.18 -0.35 -3.57
C ILE A 184 0.62 0.91 -3.23
N MET A 185 1.51 0.85 -2.24
CA MET A 185 2.32 1.98 -1.79
C MET A 185 3.18 2.58 -2.90
N ASN A 186 3.73 1.71 -3.76
CA ASN A 186 4.56 2.05 -4.91
C ASN A 186 3.75 2.65 -6.09
N GLY A 187 2.42 2.72 -5.98
CA GLY A 187 1.60 3.39 -6.97
C GLY A 187 1.69 2.75 -8.36
N CYS A 188 1.67 3.60 -9.39
CA CYS A 188 1.78 3.19 -10.79
C CYS A 188 3.20 3.39 -11.31
N SER A 189 3.61 2.57 -12.28
CA SER A 189 4.98 2.56 -12.81
C SER A 189 5.12 3.34 -14.12
N ASP A 190 4.03 3.81 -14.74
CA ASP A 190 4.03 4.38 -16.10
C ASP A 190 3.47 5.81 -16.21
N VAL A 191 3.35 6.55 -15.11
CA VAL A 191 3.01 7.98 -15.17
C VAL A 191 4.29 8.75 -14.92
N ALA A 192 4.59 9.75 -15.76
CA ALA A 192 5.79 10.60 -15.64
C ALA A 192 5.92 11.34 -14.29
N ASP A 193 4.97 11.16 -13.35
CA ASP A 193 4.93 11.69 -11.99
C ASP A 193 4.98 10.57 -10.92
N ASN A 194 5.65 9.44 -11.19
CA ASN A 194 5.77 8.31 -10.27
C ASN A 194 6.45 8.67 -8.93
N LEU A 195 5.65 8.63 -7.86
CA LEU A 195 6.11 8.45 -6.47
C LEU A 195 6.08 6.97 -6.07
N GLY A 196 6.71 6.11 -6.86
CA GLY A 196 6.96 4.72 -6.50
C GLY A 196 7.67 3.89 -7.56
N CYS A 197 8.06 2.69 -7.17
CA CYS A 197 9.39 2.15 -7.46
C CYS A 197 9.49 1.22 -8.70
N SER A 198 10.20 1.72 -9.74
CA SER A 198 11.01 1.00 -10.77
C SER A 198 10.37 0.72 -12.15
N PRO A 199 11.13 0.60 -13.27
CA PRO A 199 12.32 1.33 -13.83
C PRO A 199 12.01 1.99 -15.22
N PRO A 200 12.89 2.82 -15.87
CA PRO A 200 14.36 2.83 -15.83
C PRO A 200 14.98 4.23 -15.64
N THR A 201 15.37 4.58 -14.41
CA THR A 201 16.34 5.66 -14.14
C THR A 201 17.10 5.32 -12.84
N PRO A 202 18.34 5.84 -12.66
CA PRO A 202 19.33 5.27 -11.73
C PRO A 202 18.88 5.29 -10.26
N LYS A 203 18.98 4.13 -9.62
CA LYS A 203 18.38 3.80 -8.32
C LYS A 203 19.26 4.20 -7.12
N ALA A 204 18.62 4.66 -6.03
CA ALA A 204 19.14 4.51 -4.68
C ALA A 204 18.40 3.33 -4.04
N CYS A 205 19.09 2.22 -3.82
CA CYS A 205 18.52 1.02 -3.21
C CYS A 205 19.00 0.84 -1.76
N ASP A 206 18.31 -0.02 -1.01
CA ASP A 206 18.84 -0.58 0.22
C ASP A 206 20.12 -1.39 -0.04
N PRO A 207 20.93 -1.71 1.00
CA PRO A 207 22.19 -2.43 0.82
C PRO A 207 22.06 -3.80 0.15
N ALA A 208 20.88 -4.44 0.24
CA ALA A 208 20.58 -5.71 -0.41
C ALA A 208 20.05 -5.57 -1.84
N GLY A 209 19.75 -4.35 -2.31
CA GLY A 209 19.19 -4.11 -3.65
C GLY A 209 17.75 -4.57 -3.84
N GLN A 210 17.06 -4.92 -2.75
CA GLN A 210 15.69 -5.46 -2.75
C GLN A 210 14.64 -4.35 -2.79
N TYR A 211 14.95 -3.17 -2.24
CA TYR A 211 14.05 -2.03 -2.16
C TYR A 211 14.71 -0.80 -2.75
N CYS A 212 14.15 -0.30 -3.86
CA CYS A 212 14.79 0.74 -4.66
C CYS A 212 13.84 1.90 -4.91
N CYS A 213 14.25 3.11 -4.57
CA CYS A 213 13.46 4.31 -4.82
C CYS A 213 13.71 4.89 -6.22
N ALA A 214 12.81 5.78 -6.65
CA ALA A 214 13.03 6.64 -7.81
C ALA A 214 14.36 7.40 -7.69
N ALA A 215 14.94 7.78 -8.83
CA ALA A 215 16.22 8.50 -8.86
C ALA A 215 16.18 9.74 -7.97
N ASN A 216 17.18 9.87 -7.09
CA ASN A 216 17.32 10.92 -6.07
C ASN A 216 16.33 10.88 -4.89
N ASN A 217 15.45 9.88 -4.79
CA ASN A 217 14.69 9.64 -3.57
C ASN A 217 15.46 8.72 -2.62
N THR A 218 15.28 8.94 -1.32
CA THR A 218 16.01 8.19 -0.29
C THR A 218 15.20 6.97 0.15
N CYS A 219 15.83 5.80 0.13
CA CYS A 219 15.27 4.55 0.67
C CYS A 219 15.48 4.49 2.17
N CYS A 220 14.38 4.40 2.91
CA CYS A 220 14.35 4.44 4.36
C CYS A 220 13.92 3.10 4.92
N ARG A 221 14.66 2.61 5.91
CA ARG A 221 14.30 1.42 6.67
C ARG A 221 13.25 1.77 7.72
N TYR A 222 12.28 0.88 7.93
CA TYR A 222 11.29 0.96 8.99
C TYR A 222 11.27 -0.35 9.82
N SER A 223 11.18 -0.21 11.15
CA SER A 223 10.93 -1.32 12.08
C SER A 223 9.46 -1.35 12.51
N VAL A 224 8.69 -2.28 11.98
CA VAL A 224 7.29 -2.49 12.40
C VAL A 224 7.27 -3.34 13.70
N SER A 225 7.54 -2.72 14.84
CA SER A 225 7.55 -3.36 16.17
C SER A 225 8.55 -4.54 16.36
N GLN A 226 8.62 -5.10 17.57
CA GLN A 226 9.70 -5.95 18.14
C GLN A 226 9.99 -7.29 17.43
N SER A 227 9.46 -7.54 16.24
CA SER A 227 9.83 -8.71 15.43
C SER A 227 10.93 -8.33 14.44
N ILE A 228 12.14 -8.85 14.67
CA ILE A 228 13.32 -8.73 13.79
C ILE A 228 13.05 -9.28 12.36
N ARG A 229 11.93 -10.00 12.16
CA ARG A 229 11.54 -10.62 10.88
C ARG A 229 10.83 -9.68 9.89
N ASN A 230 10.33 -8.52 10.32
CA ASN A 230 9.58 -7.60 9.45
C ASN A 230 10.33 -6.27 9.28
N GLN A 231 11.40 -6.30 8.48
CA GLN A 231 12.08 -5.09 8.04
C GLN A 231 11.40 -4.62 6.75
N ALA A 232 10.66 -3.52 6.84
CA ALA A 232 10.04 -2.89 5.69
C ALA A 232 10.88 -1.69 5.26
N TYR A 233 10.87 -1.37 3.97
CA TYR A 233 11.53 -0.19 3.43
C TYR A 233 10.52 0.69 2.71
N TRP A 234 10.76 2.00 2.69
CA TRP A 234 9.88 2.98 2.05
C TRP A 234 10.70 4.12 1.46
N CYS A 235 10.11 4.87 0.52
CA CYS A 235 10.80 5.95 -0.15
C CYS A 235 10.36 7.32 0.35
N CYS A 236 11.32 8.18 0.69
CA CYS A 236 11.02 9.58 0.90
C CYS A 236 10.44 10.21 -0.37
N PRO A 237 9.32 10.94 -0.27
CA PRO A 237 8.70 11.58 -1.43
C PRO A 237 9.48 12.79 -1.94
N LEU A 238 10.36 13.37 -1.10
CA LEU A 238 11.16 14.53 -1.44
C LEU A 238 12.58 14.10 -1.86
N ASN A 239 13.06 14.69 -2.95
CA ASN A 239 14.41 14.48 -3.46
C ASN A 239 15.48 14.78 -2.38
N GLY A 240 16.34 13.80 -2.13
CA GLY A 240 17.46 13.88 -1.19
C GLY A 240 17.03 14.06 0.26
N ALA A 241 15.78 13.75 0.60
CA ALA A 241 15.30 13.84 1.97
C ALA A 241 15.98 12.80 2.88
N VAL A 242 16.03 13.09 4.17
CA VAL A 242 16.68 12.28 5.18
C VAL A 242 15.65 11.44 5.93
N CYS A 243 15.97 10.17 6.14
CA CYS A 243 15.13 9.24 6.88
C CYS A 243 15.16 9.53 8.39
N CYS A 244 14.00 9.73 8.99
CA CYS A 244 13.83 9.86 10.43
C CYS A 244 13.34 8.54 11.02
N LEU A 245 14.29 7.70 11.46
CA LEU A 245 14.02 6.34 11.95
C LEU A 245 13.11 6.29 13.18
N SER A 246 13.09 7.34 14.00
CA SER A 246 12.26 7.43 15.21
C SER A 246 10.78 7.69 14.91
N SER A 247 10.48 8.45 13.86
CA SER A 247 9.11 8.86 13.48
C SER A 247 8.54 8.16 12.27
N ASN A 248 9.35 7.37 11.55
CA ASN A 248 8.99 6.85 10.23
C ASN A 248 8.57 7.97 9.28
N SER A 249 9.30 9.09 9.36
CA SER A 249 9.05 10.29 8.59
C SER A 249 10.29 10.67 7.77
N CYS A 250 10.13 11.61 6.84
CA CYS A 250 11.22 12.16 6.05
C CYS A 250 11.35 13.64 6.30
N CYS A 251 12.59 14.09 6.44
CA CYS A 251 12.91 15.49 6.52
C CYS A 251 13.50 15.98 5.18
N PRO A 252 13.07 17.13 4.65
CA PRO A 252 13.64 17.68 3.41
C PRO A 252 15.15 17.84 3.52
N LYS A 253 15.88 17.72 2.41
CA LYS A 253 17.35 17.90 2.37
C LYS A 253 17.83 19.20 3.03
N GLN A 254 17.03 20.26 2.93
CA GLN A 254 17.31 21.58 3.52
C GLN A 254 17.08 21.63 5.04
N TYR A 255 16.29 20.72 5.60
CA TYR A 255 15.95 20.63 7.02
C TYR A 255 16.23 19.22 7.57
N PRO A 256 17.46 18.70 7.48
CA PRO A 256 17.72 17.27 7.67
C PRO A 256 17.64 16.80 9.13
N VAL A 257 17.48 17.70 10.10
CA VAL A 257 17.45 17.35 11.53
C VAL A 257 16.05 16.87 11.92
N CYS A 258 15.95 15.60 12.32
CA CYS A 258 14.70 14.95 12.71
C CYS A 258 14.29 15.28 14.15
N CYS A 259 13.09 15.81 14.35
CA CYS A 259 12.56 16.10 15.69
C CYS A 259 11.70 14.95 16.23
N GLY A 260 12.36 13.88 16.70
CA GLY A 260 11.72 12.76 17.40
C GLY A 260 10.57 12.12 16.60
N ASN A 261 9.52 11.67 17.32
CA ASN A 261 8.37 10.95 16.75
C ASN A 261 7.35 11.89 16.07
N THR A 262 7.75 13.09 15.66
CA THR A 262 6.85 14.11 15.12
C THR A 262 7.24 14.52 13.71
N ASN A 263 6.29 15.03 12.92
CA ASN A 263 6.51 15.52 11.55
C ASN A 263 7.27 16.86 11.48
N SER A 264 8.22 17.10 12.39
CA SER A 264 8.95 18.36 12.55
C SER A 264 10.42 18.21 12.14
N CYS A 265 10.91 19.15 11.33
CA CYS A 265 12.25 19.14 10.78
C CYS A 265 13.00 20.45 11.02
N CYS A 266 14.29 20.35 11.33
CA CYS A 266 15.14 21.49 11.66
C CYS A 266 16.37 21.62 10.74
N LEU A 267 16.88 22.85 10.64
CA LEU A 267 18.13 23.16 9.95
C LEU A 267 19.32 22.60 10.74
N VAL A 268 20.40 22.22 10.05
CA VAL A 268 21.66 21.80 10.70
C VAL A 268 22.19 22.88 11.64
N LYS A 269 22.06 24.16 11.28
CA LYS A 269 22.47 25.29 12.12
C LYS A 269 21.59 25.49 13.36
N TYR A 270 20.39 24.90 13.37
CA TYR A 270 19.41 24.99 14.45
C TYR A 270 18.95 23.59 14.87
N PRO A 271 19.83 22.73 15.40
CA PRO A 271 19.54 21.31 15.56
C PRO A 271 18.62 20.99 16.75
N VAL A 272 18.35 21.96 17.62
CA VAL A 272 17.55 21.74 18.84
C VAL A 272 16.07 21.93 18.55
N CYS A 273 15.29 20.87 18.69
CA CYS A 273 13.85 20.89 18.43
C CYS A 273 13.06 21.33 19.68
N CYS A 274 12.39 22.47 19.60
CA CYS A 274 11.53 22.99 20.66
C CYS A 274 10.05 22.74 20.33
N PHE A 275 9.32 22.15 21.29
CA PHE A 275 7.89 21.83 21.20
C PHE A 275 7.47 21.11 19.91
N PRO A 276 8.21 20.08 19.47
CA PRO A 276 7.97 19.42 18.19
C PRO A 276 6.56 18.80 18.12
N GLY A 277 5.92 18.86 16.96
CA GLY A 277 4.55 18.37 16.76
C GLY A 277 3.42 19.33 17.17
N THR A 278 3.74 20.56 17.56
CA THR A 278 2.75 21.62 17.88
C THR A 278 2.79 22.75 16.86
N SER A 279 1.75 23.60 16.80
CA SER A 279 1.74 24.82 15.98
C SER A 279 2.76 25.88 16.44
N GLN A 280 3.35 25.69 17.63
CA GLN A 280 4.36 26.55 18.21
C GLN A 280 5.78 26.00 18.02
N ALA A 281 5.97 24.92 17.28
CA ALA A 281 7.27 24.28 17.15
C ALA A 281 8.32 25.19 16.46
N TYR A 282 9.57 25.13 16.91
CA TYR A 282 10.69 25.90 16.35
C TYR A 282 12.03 25.23 16.63
N CYS A 283 13.08 25.74 15.98
CA CYS A 283 14.43 25.21 15.98
C CYS A 283 15.39 26.21 16.64
N CYS A 284 16.21 25.74 17.57
CA CYS A 284 17.22 26.51 18.27
C CYS A 284 18.64 26.12 17.88
N ALA A 285 19.54 27.09 17.89
CA ALA A 285 20.96 26.87 17.66
C ALA A 285 21.56 26.09 18.84
N ALA A 286 22.62 25.31 18.59
CA ALA A 286 23.32 24.59 19.65
C ALA A 286 23.92 25.53 20.72
N SER A 287 24.24 26.78 20.34
CA SER A 287 24.69 27.84 21.26
C SER A 287 23.59 28.42 22.13
N SER A 288 22.32 28.12 21.86
CA SER A 288 21.16 28.59 22.61
C SER A 288 20.11 27.48 22.72
N PRO A 289 20.41 26.38 23.42
CA PRO A 289 19.60 25.16 23.37
C PRO A 289 18.34 25.19 24.25
N VAL A 290 18.10 26.25 25.02
CA VAL A 290 16.98 26.30 25.98
C VAL A 290 15.71 26.79 25.28
N CYS A 291 14.62 26.02 25.37
CA CYS A 291 13.33 26.39 24.78
C CYS A 291 12.52 27.29 25.74
N LEU A 292 12.43 28.59 25.45
CA LEU A 292 11.80 29.58 26.33
C LEU A 292 10.33 29.91 25.98
N GLY A 293 9.77 29.32 24.91
CA GLY A 293 8.43 29.64 24.42
C GLY A 293 8.41 30.86 23.47
N ALA A 294 7.26 31.13 22.83
CA ALA A 294 7.09 32.23 21.87
C ALA A 294 8.20 32.32 20.80
N ARG A 295 8.76 31.17 20.36
CA ARG A 295 9.88 31.07 19.43
C ARG A 295 11.20 31.69 19.91
N HIS A 296 11.44 31.73 21.22
CA HIS A 296 12.72 32.20 21.79
C HIS A 296 13.60 31.04 22.25
N CYS A 297 14.90 31.17 21.96
CA CYS A 297 15.97 30.26 22.32
C CYS A 297 16.87 30.92 23.36
N GLY A 298 17.07 30.28 24.49
CA GLY A 298 17.92 30.74 25.59
C GLY A 298 19.24 29.98 25.65
N SER A 299 20.20 30.53 26.39
CA SER A 299 21.44 29.83 26.76
C SER A 299 21.33 29.24 28.17
N LEU A 300 22.22 28.31 28.49
CA LEU A 300 22.45 27.89 29.88
C LEU A 300 23.20 28.97 30.68
N ASP A 301 23.89 29.89 30.00
CA ASP A 301 24.44 31.10 30.61
C ASP A 301 23.33 32.15 30.75
N PRO A 302 22.94 32.54 31.98
CA PRO A 302 21.87 33.50 32.21
C PRO A 302 22.20 34.92 31.72
N ASN A 303 23.47 35.22 31.41
CA ASN A 303 23.87 36.54 30.91
C ASN A 303 23.69 36.68 29.39
N VAL A 304 23.42 35.59 28.67
CA VAL A 304 23.19 35.61 27.23
C VAL A 304 21.72 35.89 26.96
N LYS A 305 21.44 37.01 26.28
CA LYS A 305 20.07 37.40 25.92
C LYS A 305 19.42 36.34 25.01
N PRO A 306 18.12 36.04 25.21
CA PRO A 306 17.38 35.16 24.32
C PRO A 306 17.41 35.62 22.87
N VAL A 307 17.49 34.66 21.94
CA VAL A 307 17.46 34.91 20.50
C VAL A 307 16.24 34.27 19.87
N LEU A 308 15.79 34.82 18.74
CA LEU A 308 14.69 34.22 17.98
C LEU A 308 15.13 32.88 17.36
N GLY A 309 14.36 31.84 17.67
CA GLY A 309 14.44 30.55 17.02
C GLY A 309 13.93 30.61 15.58
N LYS A 310 14.31 29.63 14.77
CA LYS A 310 13.82 29.50 13.41
C LYS A 310 12.57 28.66 13.38
N VAL A 311 11.59 29.07 12.57
CA VAL A 311 10.39 28.28 12.32
C VAL A 311 10.83 26.90 11.84
N ASN A 312 10.33 25.84 12.49
CA ASN A 312 10.56 24.50 12.00
C ASN A 312 9.70 24.27 10.77
N LYS A 313 10.12 23.39 9.86
CA LYS A 313 9.25 23.00 8.76
C LYS A 313 8.50 21.75 9.20
N ALA A 314 7.17 21.81 9.13
CA ALA A 314 6.39 20.57 9.08
C ALA A 314 6.79 19.83 7.80
N ASN A 315 6.78 18.50 7.82
CA ASN A 315 6.89 17.70 6.61
C ASN A 315 5.87 18.25 5.59
N GLN A 316 6.33 18.89 4.51
CA GLN A 316 5.43 19.64 3.62
C GLN A 316 4.57 18.65 2.83
N HIS A 317 3.39 18.39 3.38
CA HIS A 317 2.27 17.73 2.72
C HIS A 317 1.00 18.57 2.84
N GLN A 318 1.15 19.88 2.73
CA GLN A 318 0.12 20.77 2.20
C GLN A 318 0.81 21.66 1.16
N PRO A 319 0.45 21.59 -0.13
CA PRO A 319 0.53 22.81 -0.91
C PRO A 319 -0.41 23.80 -0.22
N GLU A 320 0.13 24.94 0.22
CA GLU A 320 -0.71 26.11 0.47
C GLU A 320 -1.48 26.34 -0.83
N ILE A 321 -2.79 26.09 -0.80
CA ILE A 321 -3.71 26.64 -1.78
C ILE A 321 -3.69 28.13 -1.49
N VAL A 322 -2.80 28.85 -2.17
CA VAL A 322 -2.94 30.28 -2.37
C VAL A 322 -4.12 30.42 -3.34
N HIS A 323 -5.17 31.09 -2.86
CA HIS A 323 -6.40 31.39 -3.59
C HIS A 323 -6.16 31.99 -4.97
#